data_AF-A0A923Q2W5-F1
#
_entry.id   AF-A0A923Q2W5-F1
#
_cell.length_a   1.000
_cell.length_b   1.000
_cell.length_c   1.000
_cell.angle_alpha   90.00
_cell.angle_beta   90.00
_cell.angle_gamma   90.00
#
_symmetry.space_group_name_H-M   'P 1'
#
loop_
_entity.id
_entity.type
_entity.pdbx_description
1 polymer ?
#
loop_
_entity_poly.entity_id
_entity_poly.type
_entity_poly.pdbx_seq_one_letter_code
_entity_poly.pdbx_strand_id
1 'polypeptide(L)'
;RISSHFDLLKSQTIALSGLIKNEESKASAGLPLLQRIPVLGALFSSKEFHENRTELVIFVRPSIFRENEIQNPAPTLGHIGEVRNVE
;
A
#
# COMPACT_ATOMS: atom_id res chain seq x y z
N ARG A 1 0.34 -20.59 0.21
CA ARG A 1 -0.73 -20.30 1.20
C ARG A 1 -0.04 -19.86 2.48
N ILE A 2 -0.35 -18.68 3.00
CA ILE A 2 0.27 -18.15 4.22
C ILE A 2 -0.79 -18.24 5.33
N SER A 3 -0.44 -18.85 6.45
CA SER A 3 -1.31 -18.99 7.63
C SER A 3 -0.55 -18.40 8.82
N SER A 4 -1.16 -17.43 9.51
CA SER A 4 -0.57 -16.76 10.66
C SER A 4 -1.60 -16.66 11.78
N HIS A 5 -1.16 -16.76 13.04
CA HIS A 5 -2.01 -16.77 14.24
C HIS A 5 -1.50 -15.71 15.23
N PHE A 6 -2.41 -14.97 15.86
CA PHE A 6 -2.07 -13.85 16.74
C PHE A 6 -3.03 -13.78 17.92
N ASP A 7 -2.49 -13.69 19.13
CA ASP A 7 -3.24 -13.45 20.37
C ASP A 7 -3.16 -11.97 20.76
N LEU A 8 -4.31 -11.30 20.81
CA LEU A 8 -4.39 -9.85 21.03
C LEU A 8 -5.26 -9.54 22.25
N LEU A 9 -4.72 -8.74 23.17
CA LEU A 9 -5.45 -8.27 24.35
C LEU A 9 -6.40 -7.11 24.03
N LYS A 10 -6.13 -6.35 22.98
CA LYS A 10 -6.92 -5.19 22.54
C LYS A 10 -6.77 -4.95 21.04
N SER A 11 -7.72 -4.24 20.44
CA SER A 11 -7.66 -3.83 19.03
C SER A 11 -6.44 -2.93 18.78
N GLN A 12 -5.48 -3.45 18.01
CA GLN A 12 -4.28 -2.73 17.58
C GLN A 12 -3.97 -3.05 16.13
N THR A 13 -3.32 -2.13 15.43
CA THR A 13 -2.84 -2.36 14.06
C THR A 13 -1.56 -3.20 14.10
N ILE A 14 -1.47 -4.21 13.24
CA ILE A 14 -0.33 -5.13 13.15
C ILE A 14 0.06 -5.27 11.69
N ALA A 15 1.37 -5.30 11.41
CA ALA A 15 1.89 -5.67 10.11
C ALA A 15 1.90 -7.21 10.01
N LEU A 16 1.14 -7.76 9.06
CA LEU A 16 1.03 -9.20 8.86
C LEU A 16 2.16 -9.76 7.99
N SER A 17 2.53 -8.99 6.98
CA SER A 17 3.48 -9.40 5.96
C SER A 17 4.09 -8.20 5.28
N GLY A 18 5.32 -8.37 4.83
CA GLY A 18 6.04 -7.44 3.97
C GLY A 18 6.67 -8.20 2.81
N LEU A 19 6.76 -7.55 1.65
CA LEU A 19 7.52 -8.03 0.50
C LEU A 19 8.39 -6.88 -0.01
N ILE A 20 9.67 -7.16 -0.16
CA ILE A 20 10.63 -6.28 -0.84
C ILE A 20 11.11 -7.04 -2.07
N LYS A 21 10.86 -6.47 -3.25
CA LYS A 21 11.33 -7.00 -4.53
C LYS A 21 12.32 -6.01 -5.14
N ASN A 22 13.52 -6.48 -5.43
CA ASN A 22 14.54 -5.71 -6.13
C ASN A 22 14.86 -6.40 -7.46
N GLU A 23 14.76 -5.66 -8.55
CA GLU A 23 15.15 -6.07 -9.90
C GLU A 23 16.21 -5.09 -10.42
N GLU A 24 17.40 -5.61 -10.72
CA GLU A 24 18.49 -4.87 -11.34
C GLU A 24 18.70 -5.42 -12.76
N SER A 25 18.73 -4.53 -13.76
CA SER A 25 19.10 -4.91 -15.12
C SER A 25 20.10 -3.94 -15.71
N LYS A 26 21.10 -4.50 -16.39
CA LYS A 26 22.17 -3.78 -17.07
C LYS A 26 22.11 -4.14 -18.54
N ALA A 27 21.87 -3.14 -19.39
CA ALA A 27 21.94 -3.29 -20.83
C ALA A 27 23.12 -2.47 -21.36
N SER A 28 23.82 -3.01 -22.35
CA SER A 28 24.91 -2.33 -23.04
C SER A 28 24.77 -2.59 -24.52
N ALA A 29 24.78 -1.52 -25.31
CA ALA A 29 24.72 -1.57 -26.76
C ALA A 29 25.84 -0.70 -27.34
N GLY A 30 26.38 -1.03 -28.50
CA GLY A 30 27.47 -0.26 -29.08
C GLY A 30 28.01 -0.87 -30.36
N LEU A 31 28.86 -0.11 -31.06
CA LEU A 31 29.48 -0.57 -32.31
C LEU A 31 30.65 -1.53 -31.99
N PRO A 32 30.67 -2.78 -32.50
CA PRO A 32 31.60 -3.84 -32.10
C PRO A 32 33.09 -3.46 -32.15
N LEU A 33 33.48 -2.68 -33.17
CA LEU A 33 34.86 -2.23 -33.40
C LEU A 33 35.18 -0.94 -32.61
N LEU A 34 34.30 0.06 -32.66
CA LEU A 34 34.56 1.37 -32.07
C LEU A 34 34.44 1.38 -30.53
N GLN A 35 33.58 0.53 -29.95
CA GLN A 35 33.39 0.46 -28.50
C GLN A 35 34.61 -0.10 -27.74
N ARG A 36 35.58 -0.71 -28.44
CA ARG A 36 36.79 -1.31 -27.86
C ARG A 36 37.98 -0.34 -27.83
N ILE A 37 37.86 0.85 -28.44
CA ILE A 37 38.96 1.83 -28.50
C ILE A 37 39.21 2.35 -27.07
N PRO A 38 40.44 2.23 -26.53
CA PRO A 38 40.75 2.79 -25.22
C PRO A 38 40.53 4.31 -25.25
N VAL A 39 40.05 4.87 -24.13
CA VAL A 39 39.67 6.29 -23.98
C VAL A 39 38.41 6.71 -24.75
N LEU A 40 38.22 6.27 -26.01
CA LEU A 40 37.12 6.75 -26.88
C LEU A 40 35.90 5.81 -26.96
N GLY A 41 36.05 4.54 -26.55
CA GLY A 41 35.00 3.52 -26.72
C GLY A 41 33.67 3.85 -26.04
N ALA A 42 33.70 4.64 -24.95
CA ALA A 42 32.51 5.09 -24.25
C ALA A 42 31.62 6.02 -25.07
N LEU A 43 32.18 6.76 -26.05
CA LEU A 43 31.40 7.65 -26.93
C LEU A 43 30.58 6.87 -27.98
N PHE A 44 30.95 5.61 -28.23
CA PHE A 44 30.31 4.73 -29.23
C PHE A 44 29.55 3.56 -28.58
N SER A 45 29.33 3.62 -27.26
CA SER A 45 28.55 2.66 -26.49
C SER A 45 27.48 3.37 -25.68
N SER A 46 26.27 2.82 -25.64
CA SER A 46 25.22 3.19 -24.71
C SER A 46 25.17 2.15 -23.59
N LYS A 47 25.08 2.62 -22.35
CA LYS A 47 24.86 1.78 -21.17
C LYS A 47 23.58 2.24 -20.51
N GLU A 48 22.72 1.29 -20.22
CA GLU A 48 21.45 1.53 -19.56
C GLU A 48 21.41 0.71 -18.29
N PHE A 49 21.11 1.39 -17.19
CA PHE A 49 21.00 0.80 -15.86
C PHE A 49 19.56 1.01 -15.40
N HIS A 50 18.84 -0.07 -15.19
CA HIS A 50 17.48 -0.04 -14.64
C HIS A 50 17.47 -0.72 -13.28
N GLU A 51 16.97 0.00 -12.28
CA GLU A 51 16.75 -0.50 -10.93
C GLU A 51 15.27 -0.32 -10.59
N ASN A 52 14.58 -1.44 -10.33
CA ASN A 52 13.18 -1.47 -9.95
C ASN A 52 13.08 -2.02 -8.53
N ARG A 53 12.56 -1.19 -7.61
CA ARG A 53 12.28 -1.58 -6.23
C ARG A 53 10.79 -1.49 -5.95
N THR A 54 10.22 -2.57 -5.44
CA THR A 54 8.81 -2.64 -5.04
C THR A 54 8.70 -3.08 -3.60
N GLU A 55 7.94 -2.31 -2.82
CA GLU A 55 7.69 -2.60 -1.41
C GLU A 55 6.18 -2.75 -1.21
N LEU A 56 5.80 -3.83 -0.54
CA LEU A 56 4.42 -4.10 -0.15
C LEU A 56 4.39 -4.41 1.33
N VAL A 57 3.49 -3.74 2.06
CA VAL A 57 3.25 -4.01 3.47
C VAL A 57 1.75 -4.16 3.70
N ILE A 58 1.36 -5.22 4.39
CA ILE A 58 -0.05 -5.52 4.69
C ILE A 58 -0.29 -5.29 6.18
N PHE A 59 -1.19 -4.35 6.47
CA PHE A 59 -1.64 -4.07 7.83
C PHE A 59 -3.05 -4.61 8.07
N VAL A 60 -3.29 -5.10 9.29
CA VAL A 60 -4.62 -5.48 9.75
C VAL A 60 -4.87 -4.86 11.12
N ARG A 61 -6.09 -4.39 11.33
CA ARG A 61 -6.60 -3.93 12.62
C ARG A 61 -7.97 -4.58 12.87
N PRO A 62 -8.08 -5.52 13.81
CA PRO A 62 -9.37 -6.10 14.15
C PRO A 62 -10.22 -5.11 14.98
N SER A 63 -11.53 -5.07 14.72
CA SER A 63 -12.51 -4.31 15.49
C SER A 63 -13.61 -5.23 16.03
N ILE A 64 -14.03 -5.02 17.28
CA ILE A 64 -15.09 -5.78 17.94
C ILE A 64 -16.33 -4.88 18.03
N PHE A 65 -17.46 -5.33 17.52
CA PHE A 65 -18.75 -4.64 17.63
C PHE A 65 -19.65 -5.41 18.60
N ARG A 66 -20.41 -4.70 19.45
CA ARG A 66 -21.44 -5.31 20.30
C ARG A 66 -22.81 -5.07 19.66
N GLU A 67 -23.65 -6.11 19.62
CA GLU A 67 -24.99 -6.10 19.00
C GLU A 67 -25.86 -4.90 19.43
N ASN A 68 -25.75 -4.48 20.69
CA ASN A 68 -26.54 -3.38 21.25
C ASN A 68 -26.21 -2.00 20.66
N GLU A 69 -25.12 -1.85 19.91
CA GLU A 69 -24.74 -0.59 19.25
C GLU A 69 -25.36 -0.44 17.85
N ILE A 70 -25.88 -1.53 17.27
CA ILE A 70 -26.57 -1.52 15.96
C ILE A 70 -28.04 -1.06 16.13
N GLN A 71 -28.62 -1.19 17.33
CA GLN A 71 -30.02 -0.87 17.62
C GLN A 71 -30.27 0.58 18.08
N ASN A 72 -29.24 1.43 18.17
CA ASN A 72 -29.43 2.85 18.48
C ASN A 72 -29.24 3.67 17.19
N PRO A 73 -30.27 3.83 16.34
CA PRO A 73 -30.17 4.73 15.21
C PRO A 73 -29.75 6.11 15.72
N ALA A 74 -28.85 6.77 14.99
CA ALA A 74 -28.38 8.11 15.33
C ALA A 74 -29.56 9.00 15.72
N PRO A 75 -29.43 9.87 16.75
CA PRO A 75 -30.51 10.78 17.12
C PRO A 75 -30.88 11.61 15.89
N THR A 76 -32.01 11.28 15.28
CA THR A 76 -32.56 12.03 14.17
C THR A 76 -32.84 13.44 14.68
N LEU A 77 -32.24 14.45 14.05
CA LEU A 77 -32.51 15.84 14.39
C LEU A 77 -34.03 16.07 14.38
N GLY A 78 -34.52 16.65 15.47
CA GLY A 78 -35.90 16.56 15.93
C GLY A 78 -36.97 16.84 14.88
N HIS A 79 -38.04 16.06 14.98
CA HIS A 79 -39.35 16.45 14.49
C HIS A 79 -39.77 17.75 15.20
N ILE A 80 -39.52 18.89 14.55
CA ILE A 80 -39.98 20.21 14.96
C ILE A 80 -41.50 20.32 14.73
N GLY A 81 -42.24 20.55 15.82
CA GLY A 81 -43.46 21.35 15.82
C GLY A 81 -44.75 20.61 15.47
N GLU A 82 -45.32 19.90 16.44
CA GLU A 82 -46.78 19.84 16.55
C GLU A 82 -47.25 21.22 17.05
N VAL A 83 -47.61 22.10 16.12
CA VAL A 83 -48.35 23.32 16.44
C VAL A 83 -49.74 22.89 16.89
N ARG A 84 -49.91 22.78 18.21
CA ARG A 84 -51.24 22.68 18.81
C ARG A 84 -52.00 23.95 18.45
N ASN A 85 -52.96 23.83 17.55
CA ASN A 85 -54.01 24.84 17.40
C ASN A 85 -54.75 24.91 18.75
N VAL A 86 -54.67 26.07 19.39
CA VAL A 86 -55.53 26.40 20.52
C VAL A 86 -56.66 27.24 19.95
N GLU A 87 -57.88 26.80 20.25
CA GLU A 87 -59.15 27.44 19.93
C GLU A 87 -59.25 28.88 20.48
#